data_AF-A0A804HYD3-F1
#
_entry.id   AF-A0A804HYD3-F1
#
_cell.length_a   1.000
_cell.length_b   1.000
_cell.length_c   1.000
_cell.angle_alpha   90.00
_cell.angle_beta   90.00
_cell.angle_gamma   90.00
#
_symmetry.space_group_name_H-M   'P 1'
#
loop_
_entity.id
_entity.type
_entity.pdbx_description
1 polymer ?
#
loop_
_entity_poly.entity_id
_entity_poly.type
_entity_poly.pdbx_seq_one_letter_code
_entity_poly.pdbx_strand_id
1 'polypeptide(L)'
;MKTPKRRKRDQATIACLASNWSMHIHLRHDRKLLSSSLARERLYAYDTLLSNSGSTLLLVAASMTTWKFAGNIISFVVYLAPVPTICKIYQNKSAEGYSSLSYNLSLFSCLIWVYYAHLKPNSVLLISINAIGCIILTCYITIYLVFATRKDRISTIQVFVALNLVTFIGILFLTLLLFSGTNRLTVLGWICVGFSISVYAAPMSTIRRVVRTRSVEFMPVNVLVCLTLSAAIWFGYGVFTKDAFISVIITST
;
A
#
# COMPACT_ATOMS: atom_id res chain seq x y z
N MET A 1 6.59 -8.50 -39.95
CA MET A 1 5.42 -7.91 -39.26
C MET A 1 4.70 -9.01 -38.46
N LYS A 2 5.00 -9.20 -37.17
CA LYS A 2 4.42 -10.29 -36.34
C LYS A 2 3.09 -9.83 -35.72
N THR A 3 2.05 -10.64 -35.85
CA THR A 3 0.67 -10.33 -35.45
C THR A 3 0.52 -10.15 -33.92
N PRO A 4 -0.35 -9.23 -33.46
CA PRO A 4 -0.49 -8.83 -32.03
C PRO A 4 -0.90 -9.98 -31.09
N LYS A 5 -1.53 -11.04 -31.63
CA LYS A 5 -1.89 -12.26 -30.89
C LYS A 5 -0.67 -13.09 -30.46
N ARG A 6 0.45 -13.00 -31.21
CA ARG A 6 1.70 -13.71 -30.92
C ARG A 6 2.47 -13.04 -29.78
N ARG A 7 2.54 -11.70 -29.79
CA ARG A 7 3.15 -10.89 -28.70
C ARG A 7 2.52 -11.12 -27.32
N LYS A 8 1.19 -11.22 -27.24
CA LYS A 8 0.49 -11.52 -25.97
C LYS A 8 0.78 -12.94 -25.47
N ARG A 9 0.91 -13.91 -26.39
CA ARG A 9 1.28 -15.28 -26.06
C ARG A 9 2.71 -15.34 -25.53
N ASP A 10 3.64 -14.63 -26.18
CA ASP A 10 5.03 -14.53 -25.77
C ASP A 10 5.17 -13.87 -24.37
N GLN A 11 4.40 -12.80 -24.08
CA GLN A 11 4.39 -12.18 -22.74
C GLN A 11 3.82 -13.08 -21.63
N ALA A 12 2.77 -13.86 -21.93
CA ALA A 12 2.22 -14.82 -20.98
C ALA A 12 3.19 -15.98 -20.71
N THR A 13 3.90 -16.42 -21.74
CA THR A 13 4.98 -17.41 -21.61
C THR A 13 6.13 -16.83 -20.77
N ILE A 14 6.61 -15.62 -21.04
CA ILE A 14 7.69 -14.98 -20.26
C ILE A 14 7.32 -14.83 -18.78
N ALA A 15 6.07 -14.47 -18.47
CA ALA A 15 5.59 -14.36 -17.08
C ALA A 15 5.54 -15.73 -16.37
N CYS A 16 5.09 -16.78 -17.06
CA CYS A 16 5.08 -18.16 -16.56
C CYS A 16 6.50 -18.72 -16.32
N LEU A 17 7.45 -18.33 -17.18
CA LEU A 17 8.86 -18.72 -17.04
C LEU A 17 9.56 -17.99 -15.89
N ALA A 18 9.24 -16.71 -15.67
CA ALA A 18 9.76 -15.95 -14.53
C ALA A 18 9.24 -16.49 -13.17
N SER A 19 8.03 -17.06 -13.13
CA SER A 19 7.50 -17.71 -11.92
C SER A 19 8.14 -19.06 -11.60
N ASN A 20 8.80 -19.71 -12.57
CA ASN A 20 9.43 -21.03 -12.42
C ASN A 20 10.96 -20.97 -12.22
N TRP A 21 11.46 -19.85 -11.68
CA TRP A 21 12.90 -19.60 -11.42
C TRP A 21 13.59 -20.73 -10.63
N SER A 22 12.88 -21.39 -9.73
CA SER A 22 13.39 -22.52 -8.94
C SER A 22 13.76 -23.75 -9.81
N MET A 23 12.99 -24.02 -10.86
CA MET A 23 13.24 -25.13 -11.80
C MET A 23 14.47 -24.86 -12.68
N HIS A 24 14.76 -23.59 -12.99
CA HIS A 24 15.95 -23.18 -13.74
C HIS A 24 17.25 -23.37 -12.93
N ILE A 25 17.22 -23.11 -11.62
CA ILE A 25 18.36 -23.37 -10.72
C ILE A 25 18.65 -24.87 -10.65
N HIS A 26 17.60 -25.71 -10.61
CA HIS A 26 17.74 -27.18 -10.60
C HIS A 26 18.35 -27.73 -11.90
N LEU A 27 17.92 -27.23 -13.07
CA LEU A 27 18.47 -27.64 -14.37
C LEU A 27 19.96 -27.28 -14.54
N ARG A 28 20.42 -26.20 -13.89
CA ARG A 28 21.82 -25.76 -13.96
C ARG A 28 22.76 -26.63 -13.09
N HIS A 29 22.21 -27.30 -12.08
CA HIS A 29 22.98 -28.12 -11.13
C HIS A 29 23.08 -29.61 -11.53
N ASP A 30 22.19 -30.09 -12.41
CA ASP A 30 22.12 -31.50 -12.78
C ASP A 30 22.86 -31.79 -14.11
N ARG A 31 24.12 -32.24 -14.00
CA ARG A 31 25.00 -32.51 -15.16
C ARG A 31 24.44 -33.57 -16.12
N LYS A 32 23.56 -34.48 -15.67
CA LYS A 32 23.02 -35.55 -16.50
C LYS A 32 22.00 -35.03 -17.54
N LEU A 33 21.20 -34.03 -17.18
CA LEU A 33 20.18 -33.44 -18.08
C LEU A 33 20.80 -32.56 -19.18
N LEU A 34 21.88 -31.84 -18.85
CA LEU A 34 22.68 -31.02 -19.77
C LEU A 34 23.41 -31.81 -20.87
N SER A 35 23.53 -33.13 -20.72
CA SER A 35 24.15 -33.99 -21.74
C SER A 35 23.28 -34.12 -23.00
N SER A 36 21.95 -34.02 -22.85
CA SER A 36 21.02 -34.08 -23.98
C SER A 36 21.07 -32.82 -24.85
N SER A 37 21.09 -32.97 -26.17
CA SER A 37 21.08 -31.85 -27.14
C SER A 37 19.84 -30.97 -26.99
N LEU A 38 18.68 -31.59 -26.72
CA LEU A 38 17.41 -30.92 -26.51
C LEU A 38 17.39 -30.02 -25.26
N ALA A 39 18.04 -30.43 -24.17
CA ALA A 39 18.14 -29.60 -22.96
C ALA A 39 19.07 -28.41 -23.17
N ARG A 40 20.16 -28.57 -23.95
CA ARG A 40 21.06 -27.49 -24.32
C ARG A 40 20.40 -26.45 -25.22
N GLU A 41 19.65 -26.88 -26.24
CA GLU A 41 18.87 -25.96 -27.08
C GLU A 41 17.81 -25.19 -26.27
N ARG A 42 17.13 -25.87 -25.34
CA ARG A 42 16.19 -25.19 -24.43
C ARG A 42 16.92 -24.19 -23.55
N LEU A 43 18.03 -24.55 -22.89
CA LEU A 43 18.80 -23.61 -22.07
C LEU A 43 19.28 -22.40 -22.87
N TYR A 44 19.79 -22.62 -24.08
CA TYR A 44 20.27 -21.56 -24.96
C TYR A 44 19.14 -20.63 -25.43
N ALA A 45 17.96 -21.19 -25.74
CA ALA A 45 16.77 -20.39 -26.05
C ALA A 45 16.31 -19.57 -24.84
N TYR A 46 16.39 -20.11 -23.62
CA TYR A 46 16.11 -19.38 -22.39
C TYR A 46 17.13 -18.27 -22.13
N ASP A 47 18.43 -18.54 -22.25
CA ASP A 47 19.49 -17.55 -22.06
C ASP A 47 19.43 -16.45 -23.12
N THR A 48 19.11 -16.79 -24.37
CA THR A 48 18.91 -15.80 -25.45
C THR A 48 17.66 -14.95 -25.20
N LEU A 49 16.56 -15.55 -24.72
CA LEU A 49 15.36 -14.82 -24.31
C LEU A 49 15.64 -13.94 -23.08
N LEU A 50 16.36 -14.42 -22.07
CA LEU A 50 16.77 -13.66 -20.89
C LEU A 50 17.73 -12.52 -21.24
N SER A 51 18.66 -12.73 -22.17
CA SER A 51 19.58 -11.70 -22.67
C SER A 51 18.83 -10.61 -23.45
N ASN A 52 17.90 -11.01 -24.33
CA ASN A 52 17.13 -10.07 -25.14
C ASN A 52 16.00 -9.37 -24.34
N SER A 53 15.57 -9.98 -23.23
CA SER A 53 14.61 -9.42 -22.27
C SER A 53 15.29 -8.72 -21.10
N GLY A 54 16.62 -8.85 -20.93
CA GLY A 54 17.34 -8.44 -19.72
C GLY A 54 17.29 -6.94 -19.51
N SER A 55 17.43 -6.16 -20.58
CA SER A 55 17.28 -4.71 -20.58
C SER A 55 15.85 -4.27 -20.26
N THR A 56 14.83 -4.95 -20.79
CA THR A 56 13.43 -4.66 -20.48
C THR A 56 13.03 -5.07 -19.06
N LEU A 57 13.52 -6.21 -18.56
CA LEU A 57 13.31 -6.66 -17.18
C LEU A 57 14.00 -5.73 -16.18
N LEU A 58 15.23 -5.29 -16.47
CA LEU A 58 15.96 -4.31 -15.67
C LEU A 58 15.23 -2.97 -15.63
N LEU A 59 14.73 -2.47 -16.76
CA LEU A 59 13.97 -1.24 -16.82
C LEU A 59 12.64 -1.33 -16.02
N VAL A 60 11.97 -2.49 -16.07
CA VAL A 60 10.76 -2.73 -15.27
C VAL A 60 11.09 -2.83 -13.78
N ALA A 61 12.15 -3.54 -13.39
CA ALA A 61 12.56 -3.64 -11.99
C ALA A 61 13.02 -2.27 -11.43
N ALA A 62 13.74 -1.49 -12.23
CA ALA A 62 14.15 -0.13 -11.89
C ALA A 62 12.93 0.78 -11.71
N SER A 63 11.96 0.75 -12.65
CA SER A 63 10.76 1.58 -12.53
C SER A 63 9.92 1.21 -11.31
N MET A 64 9.72 -0.09 -11.03
CA MET A 64 9.02 -0.55 -9.82
C MET A 64 9.69 -0.07 -8.54
N THR A 65 11.02 -0.04 -8.53
CA THR A 65 11.81 0.44 -7.38
C THR A 65 11.62 1.95 -7.20
N THR A 66 11.69 2.72 -8.28
CA THR A 66 11.44 4.18 -8.27
C THR A 66 10.05 4.50 -7.70
N TRP A 67 8.99 3.80 -8.13
CA TRP A 67 7.64 4.00 -7.60
C TRP A 67 7.53 3.70 -6.10
N LYS A 68 8.20 2.64 -5.61
CA LYS A 68 8.22 2.32 -4.17
C LYS A 68 8.86 3.45 -3.34
N PHE A 69 10.00 3.98 -3.80
CA PHE A 69 10.69 5.06 -3.12
C PHE A 69 9.89 6.37 -3.17
N ALA A 70 9.36 6.73 -4.34
CA ALA A 70 8.48 7.88 -4.48
C ALA A 70 7.25 7.77 -3.55
N GLY A 71 6.65 6.59 -3.47
CA GLY A 71 5.54 6.27 -2.56
C GLY A 71 5.91 6.45 -1.09
N ASN A 72 7.10 6.01 -0.69
CA ASN A 72 7.61 6.20 0.67
C ASN A 72 7.79 7.69 1.01
N ILE A 73 8.42 8.46 0.10
CA ILE A 73 8.67 9.90 0.31
C ILE A 73 7.36 10.66 0.44
N ILE A 74 6.42 10.48 -0.50
CA ILE A 74 5.14 11.20 -0.46
C ILE A 74 4.30 10.82 0.77
N SER A 75 4.27 9.54 1.14
CA SER A 75 3.55 9.09 2.34
C SER A 75 4.16 9.67 3.61
N PHE A 76 5.48 9.77 3.70
CA PHE A 76 6.15 10.41 4.82
C PHE A 76 5.73 11.89 4.94
N VAL A 77 5.74 12.63 3.82
CA VAL A 77 5.26 14.01 3.78
C VAL A 77 3.79 14.12 4.20
N VAL A 78 2.93 13.19 3.76
CA VAL A 78 1.52 13.13 4.17
C VAL A 78 1.38 12.89 5.69
N TYR A 79 2.20 12.03 6.29
CA TYR A 79 2.20 11.85 7.76
C TYR A 79 2.68 13.09 8.52
N LEU A 80 3.47 13.96 7.90
CA LEU A 80 3.89 15.23 8.48
C LEU A 80 2.85 16.36 8.30
N ALA A 81 1.83 16.18 7.45
CA ALA A 81 0.81 17.20 7.22
C ALA A 81 0.09 17.68 8.51
N PRO A 82 -0.17 16.83 9.52
CA PRO A 82 -0.76 17.28 10.79
C PRO A 82 0.20 17.95 11.78
N VAL A 83 1.52 18.00 11.51
CA VAL A 83 2.51 18.60 12.44
C VAL A 83 2.12 20.02 12.87
N PRO A 84 1.74 20.95 11.98
CA PRO A 84 1.36 22.31 12.39
C PRO A 84 0.17 22.33 13.36
N THR A 85 -0.79 21.42 13.16
CA THR A 85 -1.95 21.26 14.04
C THR A 85 -1.54 20.76 15.42
N ILE A 86 -0.67 19.75 15.47
CA ILE A 86 -0.16 19.19 16.73
C ILE A 86 0.68 20.23 17.49
N CYS A 87 1.49 21.03 16.78
CA CYS A 87 2.22 22.14 17.37
C CYS A 87 1.28 23.16 18.02
N LYS A 88 0.17 23.52 17.36
CA LYS A 88 -0.84 24.43 17.94
C LYS A 88 -1.46 23.85 19.22
N ILE A 89 -1.80 22.55 19.21
CA ILE A 89 -2.33 21.87 20.40
C ILE A 89 -1.32 21.93 21.55
N TYR A 90 -0.05 21.64 21.27
CA TYR A 90 1.01 21.67 22.27
C TYR A 90 1.30 23.08 22.81
N GLN A 91 1.27 24.10 21.95
CA GLN A 91 1.49 25.50 22.34
C GLN A 91 0.33 26.04 23.17
N ASN A 92 -0.90 25.78 22.74
CA ASN A 92 -2.11 26.26 23.42
C ASN A 92 -2.48 25.45 24.66
N LYS A 93 -1.80 24.31 24.89
CA LYS A 93 -2.10 23.35 25.96
C LYS A 93 -3.56 22.88 25.97
N SER A 94 -4.21 22.92 24.81
CA SER A 94 -5.61 22.55 24.62
C SER A 94 -5.81 21.93 23.24
N ALA A 95 -6.53 20.81 23.21
CA ALA A 95 -6.96 20.16 21.98
C ALA A 95 -8.42 20.51 21.59
N GLU A 96 -9.03 21.51 22.25
CA GLU A 96 -10.39 21.95 21.93
C GLU A 96 -10.53 22.40 20.47
N GLY A 97 -11.63 21.99 19.84
CA GLY A 97 -11.89 22.25 18.42
C GLY A 97 -11.12 21.35 17.44
N TYR A 98 -10.22 20.49 17.93
CA TYR A 98 -9.53 19.49 17.12
C TYR A 98 -10.11 18.09 17.34
N SER A 99 -10.07 17.24 16.31
CA SER A 99 -10.57 15.86 16.39
C SER A 99 -9.44 14.85 16.15
N SER A 100 -9.35 13.84 17.01
CA SER A 100 -8.40 12.73 16.89
C SER A 100 -8.87 11.60 15.98
N LEU A 101 -10.09 11.68 15.43
CA LEU A 101 -10.70 10.60 14.65
C LEU A 101 -9.83 10.25 13.43
N SER A 102 -9.38 11.26 12.70
CA SER A 102 -8.52 11.09 11.54
C SER A 102 -7.21 10.37 11.87
N TYR A 103 -6.61 10.66 13.05
CA TYR A 103 -5.39 9.98 13.48
C TYR A 103 -5.62 8.50 13.78
N ASN A 104 -6.75 8.15 14.40
CA ASN A 104 -7.12 6.77 14.68
C ASN A 104 -7.41 5.98 13.39
N LEU A 105 -8.16 6.58 12.45
CA LEU A 105 -8.43 5.94 11.14
C LEU A 105 -7.15 5.70 10.36
N SER A 106 -6.24 6.68 10.33
CA SER A 106 -4.94 6.51 9.68
C SER A 106 -4.09 5.45 10.37
N LEU A 107 -4.11 5.35 11.70
CA LEU A 107 -3.33 4.35 12.44
C LEU A 107 -3.81 2.94 12.10
N PHE A 108 -5.13 2.73 12.09
CA PHE A 108 -5.70 1.44 11.70
C PHE A 108 -5.37 1.07 10.27
N SER A 109 -5.42 2.04 9.34
CA SER A 109 -4.96 1.86 7.96
C SER A 109 -3.52 1.35 7.92
N CYS A 110 -2.61 1.98 8.67
CA CYS A 110 -1.21 1.58 8.72
C CYS A 110 -1.06 0.15 9.26
N LEU A 111 -1.80 -0.22 10.32
CA LEU A 111 -1.78 -1.55 10.90
C LEU A 111 -2.22 -2.65 9.91
N ILE A 112 -3.33 -2.45 9.20
CA ILE A 112 -3.80 -3.43 8.20
C ILE A 112 -2.84 -3.52 7.00
N TRP A 113 -2.25 -2.39 6.57
CA TRP A 113 -1.26 -2.39 5.49
C TRP A 113 0.06 -3.05 5.89
N VAL A 114 0.53 -2.88 7.13
CA VAL A 114 1.67 -3.63 7.67
C VAL A 114 1.37 -5.13 7.65
N TYR A 115 0.18 -5.54 8.11
CA TYR A 115 -0.20 -6.95 8.08
C TYR A 115 -0.26 -7.49 6.64
N TYR A 116 -0.88 -6.77 5.72
CA TYR A 116 -0.94 -7.14 4.30
C TYR A 116 0.44 -7.30 3.68
N ALA A 117 1.31 -6.31 3.89
CA ALA A 117 2.65 -6.29 3.35
C ALA A 117 3.54 -7.39 3.97
N HIS A 118 3.33 -7.72 5.25
CA HIS A 118 4.05 -8.82 5.89
C HIS A 118 3.73 -10.18 5.26
N LEU A 119 2.48 -10.38 4.82
CA LEU A 119 2.07 -11.61 4.12
C LEU A 119 2.53 -11.66 2.65
N LYS A 120 2.90 -10.51 2.07
CA LYS A 120 3.27 -10.39 0.66
C LYS A 120 4.80 -10.42 0.48
N PRO A 121 5.35 -11.31 -0.37
CA PRO A 121 6.79 -11.34 -0.62
C PRO A 121 7.31 -10.01 -1.19
N ASN A 122 8.54 -9.63 -0.82
CA ASN A 122 9.26 -8.45 -1.34
C ASN A 122 8.58 -7.08 -1.11
N SER A 123 7.87 -6.95 0.03
CA SER A 123 7.10 -5.74 0.39
C SER A 123 7.71 -4.91 1.52
N VAL A 124 9.02 -5.01 1.76
CA VAL A 124 9.74 -4.33 2.85
C VAL A 124 9.49 -2.82 2.86
N LEU A 125 9.53 -2.15 1.70
CA LEU A 125 9.28 -0.71 1.57
C LEU A 125 7.83 -0.30 1.88
N LEU A 126 6.87 -1.21 1.76
CA LEU A 126 5.48 -0.96 2.15
C LEU A 126 5.30 -1.15 3.67
N ILE A 127 6.00 -2.13 4.25
CA ILE A 127 6.08 -2.32 5.70
C ILE A 127 6.73 -1.11 6.36
N SER A 128 7.89 -0.66 5.86
CA SER A 128 8.67 0.43 6.48
C SER A 128 7.86 1.73 6.58
N ILE A 129 7.20 2.15 5.50
CA ILE A 129 6.47 3.41 5.49
C ILE A 129 5.26 3.38 6.41
N ASN A 130 4.50 2.29 6.41
CA ASN A 130 3.34 2.16 7.29
C ASN A 130 3.76 1.96 8.76
N ALA A 131 4.90 1.31 9.04
CA ALA A 131 5.45 1.22 10.39
C ALA A 131 5.88 2.60 10.92
N ILE A 132 6.54 3.42 10.09
CA ILE A 132 6.83 4.83 10.42
C ILE A 132 5.52 5.59 10.65
N GLY A 133 4.51 5.38 9.80
CA GLY A 133 3.17 5.93 9.96
C GLY A 133 2.55 5.58 11.31
N CYS A 134 2.61 4.31 11.73
CA CYS A 134 2.13 3.87 13.04
C CYS A 134 2.80 4.67 14.18
N ILE A 135 4.12 4.80 14.15
CA ILE A 135 4.87 5.52 15.19
C ILE A 135 4.42 7.00 15.25
N ILE A 136 4.38 7.68 14.11
CA ILE A 136 3.99 9.10 14.03
C ILE A 136 2.55 9.29 14.52
N LEU A 137 1.62 8.46 14.06
CA LEU A 137 0.20 8.56 14.39
C LEU A 137 -0.09 8.23 15.85
N THR A 138 0.61 7.25 16.42
CA THR A 138 0.55 6.98 17.85
C THR A 138 1.05 8.19 18.65
N CYS A 139 2.16 8.82 18.26
CA CYS A 139 2.63 10.05 18.92
C CYS A 139 1.58 11.17 18.85
N TYR A 140 0.93 11.38 17.70
CA TYR A 140 -0.14 12.38 17.58
C TYR A 140 -1.35 12.09 18.47
N ILE A 141 -1.79 10.83 18.53
CA ILE A 141 -2.88 10.41 19.42
C ILE A 141 -2.48 10.63 20.88
N THR A 142 -1.26 10.29 21.28
CA THR A 142 -0.76 10.50 22.64
C THR A 142 -0.75 11.99 23.00
N ILE A 143 -0.19 12.85 22.14
CA ILE A 143 -0.18 14.30 22.37
C ILE A 143 -1.62 14.85 22.48
N TYR A 144 -2.51 14.42 21.58
CA TYR A 144 -3.93 14.82 21.64
C TYR A 144 -4.56 14.43 22.98
N LEU A 145 -4.37 13.18 23.43
CA LEU A 145 -4.95 12.68 24.69
C LEU A 145 -4.48 13.47 25.91
N VAL A 146 -3.23 13.94 25.93
CA VAL A 146 -2.67 14.75 27.03
C VAL A 146 -3.43 16.08 27.16
N PHE A 147 -3.73 16.75 26.05
CA PHE A 147 -4.33 18.09 26.03
C PHE A 147 -5.84 18.13 25.75
N ALA A 148 -6.46 16.97 25.50
CA ALA A 148 -7.90 16.86 25.26
C ALA A 148 -8.74 16.99 26.54
N THR A 149 -9.95 17.51 26.36
CA THR A 149 -10.99 17.55 27.40
C THR A 149 -11.33 16.14 27.87
N ARG A 150 -11.89 15.98 29.08
CA ARG A 150 -12.26 14.65 29.60
C ARG A 150 -13.21 13.90 28.66
N LYS A 151 -14.17 14.60 28.06
CA LYS A 151 -15.14 14.04 27.11
C LYS A 151 -14.45 13.53 25.85
N ASP A 152 -13.62 14.37 25.23
CA ASP A 152 -12.93 14.01 23.99
C ASP A 152 -11.89 12.91 24.24
N ARG A 153 -11.18 12.95 25.36
CA ARG A 153 -10.22 11.91 25.77
C ARG A 153 -10.88 10.53 25.87
N ILE A 154 -12.04 10.44 26.52
CA ILE A 154 -12.79 9.18 26.64
C ILE A 154 -13.22 8.69 25.25
N SER A 155 -13.76 9.58 24.41
CA SER A 155 -14.15 9.25 23.04
C SER A 155 -12.97 8.75 22.21
N THR A 156 -11.82 9.43 22.27
CA THR A 156 -10.59 9.03 21.58
C THR A 156 -10.10 7.66 22.03
N ILE A 157 -10.11 7.38 23.34
CA ILE A 157 -9.71 6.07 23.88
C ILE A 157 -10.67 4.98 23.42
N GLN A 158 -11.99 5.23 23.44
CA GLN A 158 -12.99 4.29 22.96
C GLN A 158 -12.78 3.94 21.49
N VAL A 159 -12.60 4.94 20.63
CA VAL A 159 -12.29 4.73 19.21
C VAL A 159 -10.97 4.00 19.04
N PHE A 160 -9.93 4.37 19.80
CA PHE A 160 -8.63 3.71 19.73
C PHE A 160 -8.73 2.22 20.05
N VAL A 161 -9.37 1.87 21.18
CA VAL A 161 -9.54 0.48 21.61
C VAL A 161 -10.42 -0.29 20.63
N ALA A 162 -11.58 0.25 20.25
CA ALA A 162 -12.51 -0.43 19.35
C ALA A 162 -11.89 -0.69 17.96
N LEU A 163 -11.27 0.32 17.37
CA LEU A 163 -10.75 0.26 16.00
C LEU A 163 -9.35 -0.39 15.96
N ASN A 164 -8.36 0.15 16.68
CA ASN A 164 -6.96 -0.25 16.54
C ASN A 164 -6.60 -1.52 17.31
N LEU A 165 -7.36 -1.89 18.35
CA LEU A 165 -7.12 -3.11 19.11
C LEU A 165 -8.16 -4.17 18.77
N VAL A 166 -9.42 -3.98 19.14
CA VAL A 166 -10.45 -5.02 19.02
C VAL A 166 -10.68 -5.41 17.55
N THR A 167 -10.92 -4.42 16.67
CA THR A 167 -11.19 -4.72 15.26
C THR A 167 -9.95 -5.27 14.56
N PHE A 168 -8.76 -4.69 14.81
CA PHE A 168 -7.52 -5.17 14.19
C PHE A 168 -7.16 -6.60 14.63
N ILE A 169 -7.20 -6.88 15.94
CA ILE A 169 -6.96 -8.22 16.49
C ILE A 169 -8.03 -9.19 15.97
N GLY A 170 -9.29 -8.76 15.87
CA GLY A 170 -10.37 -9.53 15.27
C GLY A 170 -10.05 -9.93 13.82
N ILE A 171 -9.63 -8.98 12.99
CA ILE A 171 -9.21 -9.25 11.60
C ILE A 171 -8.02 -10.22 11.57
N LEU A 172 -7.00 -9.99 12.39
CA LEU A 172 -5.84 -10.89 12.49
C LEU A 172 -6.28 -12.32 12.83
N PHE A 173 -7.05 -12.47 13.90
CA PHE A 173 -7.51 -13.76 14.40
C PHE A 173 -8.41 -14.48 13.39
N LEU A 174 -9.45 -13.81 12.87
CA LEU A 174 -10.35 -14.38 11.85
C LEU A 174 -9.60 -14.77 10.59
N THR A 175 -8.67 -13.94 10.10
CA THR A 175 -7.92 -14.24 8.87
C THR A 175 -6.91 -15.37 9.06
N LEU A 176 -6.33 -15.51 10.25
CA LEU A 176 -5.45 -16.63 10.60
C LEU A 176 -6.21 -17.94 10.77
N LEU A 177 -7.42 -17.90 11.35
CA LEU A 177 -8.23 -19.09 11.57
C LEU A 177 -8.91 -19.60 10.30
N LEU A 178 -9.47 -18.69 9.49
CA LEU A 178 -10.39 -19.07 8.40
C LEU A 178 -9.69 -19.20 7.05
N PHE A 179 -8.51 -18.62 6.86
CA PHE A 179 -7.84 -18.56 5.56
C PHE A 179 -6.38 -18.96 5.63
N SER A 180 -5.90 -19.60 4.56
CA SER A 180 -4.50 -20.04 4.42
C SER A 180 -3.89 -19.55 3.12
N GLY A 181 -2.57 -19.36 3.11
CA GLY A 181 -1.79 -19.02 1.93
C GLY A 181 -2.30 -17.79 1.18
N THR A 182 -2.55 -17.94 -0.12
CA THR A 182 -2.97 -16.89 -1.05
C THR A 182 -4.38 -16.35 -0.74
N ASN A 183 -5.30 -17.18 -0.26
CA ASN A 183 -6.67 -16.75 0.08
C ASN A 183 -6.66 -15.71 1.21
N ARG A 184 -5.79 -15.89 2.20
CA ARG A 184 -5.60 -14.93 3.29
C ARG A 184 -5.13 -13.57 2.78
N LEU A 185 -4.18 -13.57 1.85
CA LEU A 185 -3.68 -12.35 1.22
C LEU A 185 -4.78 -11.64 0.42
N THR A 186 -5.59 -12.38 -0.34
CA THR A 186 -6.73 -11.85 -1.12
C THR A 186 -7.78 -11.20 -0.23
N VAL A 187 -8.22 -11.88 0.83
CA VAL A 187 -9.23 -11.34 1.77
C VAL A 187 -8.71 -10.07 2.44
N LEU A 188 -7.47 -10.09 2.91
CA LEU A 188 -6.86 -8.93 3.55
C LEU A 188 -6.67 -7.76 2.58
N GLY A 189 -6.33 -8.05 1.32
CA GLY A 189 -6.27 -7.04 0.27
C GLY A 189 -7.61 -6.33 0.06
N TRP A 190 -8.72 -7.07 0.03
CA TRP A 190 -10.07 -6.48 -0.04
C TRP A 190 -10.42 -5.64 1.19
N ILE A 191 -10.02 -6.07 2.39
CA ILE A 191 -10.20 -5.29 3.62
C ILE A 191 -9.43 -3.96 3.53
N CYS A 192 -8.16 -4.00 3.10
CA CYS A 192 -7.34 -2.80 2.89
C CYS A 192 -7.98 -1.83 1.89
N VAL A 193 -8.49 -2.34 0.76
CA VAL A 193 -9.17 -1.53 -0.26
C VAL A 193 -10.45 -0.91 0.30
N GLY A 194 -11.34 -1.73 0.90
CA GLY A 194 -12.61 -1.27 1.43
C GLY A 194 -12.43 -0.21 2.52
N PHE A 195 -11.47 -0.41 3.43
CA PHE A 195 -11.14 0.58 4.44
C PHE A 195 -10.58 1.87 3.83
N SER A 196 -9.66 1.77 2.87
CA SER A 196 -9.08 2.94 2.20
C SER A 196 -10.15 3.78 1.50
N ILE A 197 -11.12 3.14 0.84
CA ILE A 197 -12.27 3.82 0.23
C ILE A 197 -13.12 4.52 1.30
N SER A 198 -13.39 3.85 2.42
CA SER A 198 -14.24 4.40 3.49
C SER A 198 -13.69 5.72 4.08
N VAL A 199 -12.37 5.86 4.17
CA VAL A 199 -11.71 7.06 4.72
C VAL A 199 -11.93 8.30 3.83
N TYR A 200 -12.20 8.12 2.52
CA TYR A 200 -12.51 9.23 1.61
C TYR A 200 -13.92 9.81 1.80
N ALA A 201 -14.80 9.18 2.59
CA ALA A 201 -16.12 9.71 2.88
C ALA A 201 -16.08 11.12 3.52
N ALA A 202 -15.11 11.36 4.42
CA ALA A 202 -14.95 12.65 5.09
C ALA A 202 -14.49 13.77 4.13
N PRO A 203 -13.40 13.59 3.34
CA PRO A 203 -13.04 14.53 2.28
C PRO A 203 -14.17 14.82 1.27
N MET A 204 -14.93 13.79 0.87
CA MET A 204 -16.07 13.97 -0.05
C MET A 204 -17.18 14.84 0.55
N SER A 205 -17.46 14.69 1.85
CA SER A 205 -18.38 15.56 2.58
C SER A 205 -17.89 17.02 2.57
N THR A 206 -16.59 17.25 2.78
CA THR A 206 -16.00 18.60 2.72
C THR A 206 -16.10 19.21 1.33
N ILE A 207 -15.80 18.46 0.27
CA ILE A 207 -15.93 18.94 -1.12
C ILE A 207 -17.40 19.31 -1.41
N ARG A 208 -18.34 18.45 -1.02
CA ARG A 208 -19.78 18.73 -1.18
C ARG A 208 -20.20 20.01 -0.45
N ARG A 209 -19.66 20.24 0.75
CA ARG A 209 -19.89 21.48 1.50
C ARG A 209 -19.33 22.69 0.76
N VAL A 210 -18.10 22.63 0.27
CA VAL A 210 -17.46 23.71 -0.52
C VAL A 210 -18.28 24.05 -1.76
N VAL A 211 -18.78 23.05 -2.50
CA VAL A 211 -19.64 23.28 -3.69
C VAL A 211 -20.95 23.98 -3.29
N ARG A 212 -21.54 23.59 -2.15
CA ARG A 212 -22.80 24.17 -1.66
C ARG A 212 -22.62 25.58 -1.09
N THR A 213 -21.55 25.83 -0.35
CA THR A 213 -21.29 27.12 0.31
C THR A 213 -20.49 28.09 -0.56
N ARG A 214 -19.98 27.65 -1.70
CA ARG A 214 -19.12 28.43 -2.62
C ARG A 214 -17.93 29.10 -1.91
N SER A 215 -17.45 28.49 -0.83
CA SER A 215 -16.35 28.99 -0.01
C SER A 215 -15.32 27.89 0.22
N VAL A 216 -14.04 28.21 0.03
CA VAL A 216 -12.88 27.34 0.25
C VAL A 216 -12.23 27.54 1.61
N GLU A 217 -12.83 28.36 2.48
CA GLU A 217 -12.28 28.74 3.79
C GLU A 217 -11.93 27.55 4.68
N PHE A 218 -12.63 26.42 4.50
CA PHE A 218 -12.41 25.18 5.26
C PHE A 218 -11.68 24.07 4.48
N MET A 219 -11.14 24.37 3.28
CA MET A 219 -10.54 23.37 2.40
C MET A 219 -9.01 23.37 2.52
N PRO A 220 -8.39 22.29 3.07
CA PRO A 220 -6.95 22.17 3.10
C PRO A 220 -6.43 21.70 1.72
N VAL A 221 -6.43 22.61 0.73
CA VAL A 221 -6.11 22.31 -0.68
C VAL A 221 -4.77 21.58 -0.82
N ASN A 222 -3.74 22.03 -0.09
CA ASN A 222 -2.41 21.39 -0.12
C ASN A 222 -2.45 19.93 0.34
N VAL A 223 -3.24 19.64 1.39
CA VAL A 223 -3.39 18.27 1.92
C VAL A 223 -4.12 17.39 0.90
N LEU A 224 -5.16 17.92 0.24
CA LEU A 224 -5.90 17.20 -0.80
C LEU A 224 -5.03 16.91 -2.03
N VAL A 225 -4.18 17.86 -2.45
CA VAL A 225 -3.19 17.63 -3.52
C VAL A 225 -2.20 16.54 -3.13
N CYS A 226 -1.62 16.59 -1.94
CA CYS A 226 -0.70 15.57 -1.44
C CYS A 226 -1.36 14.18 -1.36
N LEU A 227 -2.60 14.09 -0.88
CA LEU A 227 -3.36 12.84 -0.84
C LEU A 227 -3.67 12.30 -2.24
N THR A 228 -3.98 13.18 -3.20
CA THR A 228 -4.24 12.80 -4.59
C THR A 228 -2.98 12.30 -5.28
N LEU A 229 -1.85 12.98 -5.09
CA LEU A 229 -0.54 12.55 -5.58
C LEU A 229 -0.11 11.22 -4.95
N SER A 230 -0.30 11.07 -3.64
CA SER A 230 -0.06 9.81 -2.93
C SER A 230 -0.89 8.68 -3.52
N ALA A 231 -2.20 8.89 -3.72
CA ALA A 231 -3.07 7.90 -4.35
C ALA A 231 -2.61 7.53 -5.76
N ALA A 232 -2.22 8.51 -6.58
CA ALA A 232 -1.72 8.27 -7.94
C ALA A 232 -0.39 7.48 -7.96
N ILE A 233 0.54 7.79 -7.05
CA ILE A 233 1.83 7.10 -6.94
C ILE A 233 1.64 5.64 -6.49
N TRP A 234 0.80 5.41 -5.48
CA TRP A 234 0.50 4.06 -4.99
C TRP A 234 -0.32 3.26 -6.01
N PHE A 235 -1.26 3.89 -6.71
CA PHE A 235 -1.97 3.30 -7.84
C PHE A 235 -1.00 2.85 -8.93
N GLY A 236 -0.09 3.72 -9.35
CA GLY A 236 0.95 3.39 -10.33
C GLY A 236 1.78 2.19 -9.88
N TYR A 237 2.25 2.19 -8.63
CA TYR A 237 2.96 1.06 -8.04
C TYR A 237 2.14 -0.24 -8.08
N GLY A 238 0.84 -0.19 -7.78
CA GLY A 238 -0.07 -1.33 -7.91
C GLY A 238 -0.11 -1.88 -9.33
N VAL A 239 -0.33 -1.01 -10.33
CA VAL A 239 -0.47 -1.40 -11.73
C VAL A 239 0.81 -2.09 -12.22
N PHE A 240 1.98 -1.55 -11.85
CA PHE A 240 3.28 -2.15 -12.21
C PHE A 240 3.56 -3.47 -11.48
N THR A 241 3.10 -3.63 -10.23
CA THR A 241 3.24 -4.88 -9.49
C THR A 241 2.20 -5.94 -9.84
N LYS A 242 1.24 -5.62 -10.72
CA LYS A 242 0.04 -6.43 -10.98
C LYS A 242 -0.71 -6.77 -9.68
N ASP A 243 -0.57 -5.93 -8.66
CA ASP A 243 -1.30 -6.06 -7.42
C ASP A 243 -2.60 -5.27 -7.55
N ALA A 244 -3.69 -5.99 -7.82
CA ALA A 244 -5.01 -5.40 -7.96
C ALA A 244 -5.43 -4.63 -6.70
N PHE A 245 -5.02 -5.05 -5.49
CA PHE A 245 -5.43 -4.38 -4.24
C PHE A 245 -4.75 -3.03 -4.06
N ILE A 246 -3.50 -2.91 -4.47
CA ILE A 246 -2.79 -1.63 -4.47
C ILE A 246 -3.26 -0.75 -5.63
N SER A 247 -3.67 -1.36 -6.75
CA SER A 247 -4.13 -0.65 -7.96
C SER A 247 -5.58 -0.17 -7.89
N VAL A 248 -6.49 -0.81 -7.15
CA VAL A 248 -7.94 -0.57 -7.31
C VAL A 248 -8.43 0.76 -6.71
N ILE A 249 -7.55 1.58 -6.15
CA ILE A 249 -7.90 2.84 -5.47
C ILE A 249 -8.67 3.86 -6.37
N ILE A 250 -8.73 3.69 -7.71
CA ILE A 250 -9.55 4.56 -8.60
C ILE A 250 -10.13 3.80 -9.82
N THR A 251 -10.78 2.63 -9.66
CA THR A 251 -11.42 1.96 -10.83
C THR A 251 -12.88 1.55 -10.62
N SER A 252 -13.53 2.03 -9.55
CA SER A 252 -14.96 1.83 -9.30
C SER A 252 -15.73 3.15 -9.30
N THR A 253 -15.62 3.89 -10.40
CA THR A 253 -16.54 4.99 -10.76
C THR A 253 -16.98 4.79 -12.19
#